data_AF-A0A9P6NJ66-F1
#
_entry.id   AF-A0A9P6NJ66-F1
#
_cell.length_a   1.000
_cell.length_b   1.000
_cell.length_c   1.000
_cell.angle_alpha   90.00
_cell.angle_beta   90.00
_cell.angle_gamma   90.00
#
_symmetry.space_group_name_H-M   'P 1'
#
loop_
_entity.id
_entity.type
_entity.pdbx_description
1 polymer ?
#
loop_
_entity_poly.entity_id
_entity_poly.type
_entity_poly.pdbx_seq_one_letter_code
_entity_poly.pdbx_strand_id
1 'polypeptide(L)' 'MAGLQIYFSRRYGGATIPEAKRAHIFTSSPYNQKIESLWSLICKRNGRRIHREFQEAIDKGCYNPNDPLE' A
#
# COMPACT_ATOMS: atom_id res chain seq x y z
N MET A 1 -18.42 -7.46 3.62
CA MET A 1 -17.03 -7.08 3.28
C MET A 1 -16.38 -6.23 4.39
N ALA A 2 -16.94 -5.06 4.73
CA ALA A 2 -16.38 -4.16 5.75
C ALA A 2 -16.07 -4.80 7.11
N GLY A 3 -17.03 -5.54 7.68
CA GLY A 3 -16.86 -6.17 8.99
C GLY A 3 -15.77 -7.24 9.04
N LEU A 4 -15.56 -7.98 7.96
CA LEU A 4 -14.53 -9.02 7.88
C LEU A 4 -13.13 -8.41 7.80
N GLN A 5 -12.96 -7.35 7.02
CA GLN A 5 -11.68 -6.65 6.89
C GLN A 5 -11.28 -6.00 8.22
N ILE A 6 -12.21 -5.31 8.90
CA ILE A 6 -11.98 -4.74 10.24
C ILE A 6 -11.62 -5.83 11.25
N TYR A 7 -12.33 -6.96 11.21
CA TYR A 7 -12.08 -8.10 12.09
C TYR A 7 -10.69 -8.71 11.87
N PHE A 8 -10.27 -8.91 10.61
CA PHE A 8 -8.96 -9.47 10.29
C PHE A 8 -7.81 -8.51 10.56
N SER A 9 -7.97 -7.22 10.27
CA SER A 9 -6.97 -6.19 10.63
C SER A 9 -6.73 -6.14 12.14
N ARG A 10 -7.77 -6.34 12.94
CA ARG A 10 -7.63 -6.46 14.40
C ARG A 10 -6.99 -7.78 14.82
N ARG A 11 -7.47 -8.90 14.28
CA ARG A 11 -7.08 -10.24 14.74
C ARG A 11 -5.66 -10.63 14.35
N TYR A 12 -5.19 -10.18 13.19
CA TYR A 12 -3.90 -10.57 12.63
C TYR A 12 -2.95 -9.40 12.40
N GLY A 13 -3.46 -8.18 12.25
CA GLY A 13 -2.66 -6.97 12.04
C GLY A 13 -2.37 -6.17 13.31
N GLY A 14 -2.89 -6.59 14.47
CA GLY A 14 -2.72 -5.86 15.75
C GLY A 14 -3.40 -4.49 15.80
N ALA A 15 -4.19 -4.13 14.78
CA ALA A 15 -4.79 -2.81 14.67
C ALA A 15 -5.94 -2.62 15.68
N THR A 16 -6.01 -1.43 16.26
CA THR A 16 -7.17 -1.02 17.08
C THR A 16 -8.42 -0.84 16.20
N ILE A 17 -9.62 -0.85 16.81
CA ILE A 17 -10.87 -0.65 16.07
C ILE A 17 -10.88 0.68 15.29
N PRO A 18 -10.42 1.82 15.83
CA PRO A 18 -10.31 3.07 15.08
C PRO A 18 -9.36 2.98 13.87
N GLU A 19 -8.21 2.33 14.02
CA GLU A 19 -7.24 2.13 12.93
C GLU A 19 -7.79 1.22 11.84
N ALA A 20 -8.39 0.09 12.22
CA ALA A 20 -9.01 -0.83 11.29
C ALA A 20 -10.19 -0.18 10.55
N LYS A 21 -10.98 0.66 11.22
CA LYS A 21 -12.04 1.46 10.58
C LYS A 21 -11.49 2.51 9.63
N ARG A 22 -10.40 3.21 9.98
CA ARG A 22 -9.74 4.19 9.09
C ARG A 22 -9.15 3.51 7.86
N ALA A 23 -8.47 2.38 8.01
CA ALA A 23 -7.95 1.59 6.90
C ALA A 23 -9.08 1.07 6.00
N HIS A 24 -10.20 0.64 6.59
CA HIS A 24 -11.40 0.28 5.83
C HIS A 24 -11.95 1.49 5.04
N ILE A 25 -12.11 2.66 5.68
CA ILE A 25 -12.58 3.88 5.00
C ILE A 25 -11.65 4.21 3.82
N PHE A 26 -10.34 4.12 4.03
CA PHE A 26 -9.34 4.35 2.99
C PHE A 26 -9.47 3.37 1.82
N THR A 27 -9.53 2.07 2.10
CA THR A 27 -9.64 1.02 1.06
C THR A 27 -11.02 0.94 0.40
N SER A 28 -12.07 1.46 1.05
CA SER A 28 -13.44 1.54 0.52
C SER A 28 -13.70 2.79 -0.31
N SER A 29 -12.83 3.80 -0.25
CA SER A 29 -12.98 5.03 -1.02
C SER A 29 -12.81 4.73 -2.52
N PRO A 30 -13.80 5.07 -3.37
CA PRO A 30 -13.70 4.86 -4.82
C PRO A 30 -12.48 5.54 -5.45
N TYR A 31 -12.07 6.68 -4.89
CA TYR A 31 -10.88 7.40 -5.32
C TYR A 31 -9.60 6.61 -5.06
N ASN A 32 -9.47 6.04 -3.85
CA ASN A 32 -8.31 5.26 -3.47
C ASN A 32 -8.26 3.93 -4.22
N GLN A 33 -9.41 3.27 -4.41
CA GLN A 33 -9.50 2.08 -5.25
C GLN A 33 -9.07 2.35 -6.70
N LYS A 34 -9.39 3.54 -7.22
CA LYS A 34 -8.93 3.96 -8.55
C LYS A 34 -7.40 4.17 -8.57
N ILE A 35 -6.82 4.79 -7.54
CA ILE A 35 -5.37 4.94 -7.41
C ILE A 35 -4.69 3.56 -7.35
N GLU A 36 -5.16 2.65 -6.48
CA GLU A 36 -4.62 1.30 -6.35
C GLU A 36 -4.71 0.49 -7.66
N SER A 37 -5.83 0.64 -8.38
CA SER A 37 -6.04 0.00 -9.68
C SER A 37 -5.08 0.54 -10.75
N LEU A 38 -4.87 1.86 -10.79
CA LEU A 38 -3.92 2.48 -11.69
C LEU A 38 -2.48 2.06 -11.37
N TRP A 39 -2.12 2.03 -10.09
CA TRP A 39 -0.83 1.56 -9.63
C TRP A 39 -0.58 0.11 -10.05
N SER A 40 -1.56 -0.77 -9.82
CA SER A 40 -1.50 -2.18 -10.23
C SER A 40 -1.31 -2.33 -11.74
N LEU A 41 -1.99 -1.51 -12.55
CA LEU A 41 -1.83 -1.52 -14.00
C LEU A 41 -0.41 -1.08 -14.44
N ILE A 42 0.11 -0.03 -13.81
CA ILE A 42 1.47 0.49 -14.07
C ILE A 42 2.52 -0.57 -13.71
N CYS A 43 2.40 -1.20 -12.53
CA CYS A 43 3.27 -2.28 -12.11
C CYS A 43 3.17 -3.51 -13.02
N LYS A 44 1.96 -3.87 -13.47
CA LYS A 44 1.78 -5.00 -14.40
C LYS A 44 2.47 -4.77 -15.74
N ARG A 45 2.41 -3.54 -16.27
CA ARG A 45 3.00 -3.18 -17.56
C ARG A 45 4.52 -2.98 -17.48
N ASN A 46 5.00 -2.38 -16.39
CA ASN A 46 6.38 -1.88 -16.30
C ASN A 46 7.17 -2.47 -15.13
N GLY A 47 6.69 -3.54 -14.49
CA GLY A 47 7.21 -4.03 -13.21
C GLY A 47 8.71 -4.26 -13.17
N ARG A 48 9.29 -4.86 -14.22
CA ARG A 48 10.76 -5.06 -14.30
C ARG A 48 11.53 -3.74 -14.37
N ARG A 49 11.00 -2.75 -15.09
CA ARG A 49 11.66 -1.45 -15.26
C ARG A 49 11.58 -0.65 -13.96
N ILE A 50 10.40 -0.63 -13.34
CA ILE A 50 10.16 0.02 -12.05
C ILE A 50 11.06 -0.60 -10.97
N HIS A 51 11.13 -1.93 -10.90
CA HIS A 51 12.01 -2.61 -9.95
C HIS A 51 13.48 -2.25 -10.16
N ARG A 52 13.94 -2.18 -11.42
CA ARG A 52 15.30 -1.76 -11.74
C ARG A 52 15.58 -0.31 -11.33
N GLU A 53 14.65 0.61 -11.62
CA GLU A 53 14.77 2.02 -11.23
C GLU A 53 14.84 2.19 -9.70
N PHE A 54 14.05 1.43 -8.95
CA PHE A 54 14.14 1.42 -7.48
C PHE A 54 15.46 0.84 -6.99
N GLN A 55 15.92 -0.29 -7.55
CA GLN A 55 17.20 -0.87 -7.16
C GLN A 55 18.37 0.08 -7.44
N GLU A 56 18.39 0.71 -8.61
CA GLU A 56 19.40 1.74 -8.94
C GLU A 56 19.34 2.94 -7.99
N ALA A 57 18.15 3.33 -7.51
CA ALA A 57 18.00 4.41 -6.54
C ALA A 57 18.50 4.03 -5.13
N ILE A 58 18.29 2.78 -4.72
CA ILE A 58 18.85 2.20 -3.49
C ILE A 58 20.38 2.18 -3.60
N ASP A 59 20.91 1.66 -4.70
CA ASP A 59 22.36 1.53 -4.91
C ASP A 59 23.06 2.91 -4.97
N LYS A 60 22.35 3.94 -5.47
CA LYS A 60 22.81 5.35 -5.46
C LYS A 60 22.62 6.04 -4.11
N GLY A 61 21.97 5.41 -3.15
CA GLY A 61 21.67 5.98 -1.83
C GLY A 61 20.67 7.12 -1.84
N CYS A 62 19.94 7.34 -2.94
CA CYS A 62 18.93 8.39 -3.06
C CYS A 62 17.51 7.94 -2.68
N TYR A 63 17.35 6.67 -2.34
CA TYR A 63 16.11 6.10 -1.83
C TYR A 63 16.42 5.04 -0.77
N ASN A 64 15.85 5.20 0.43
CA ASN A 64 15.91 4.19 1.48
C ASN A 64 14.52 3.55 1.67
N PRO A 65 14.36 2.25 1.37
CA PRO A 65 13.08 1.56 1.52
C PRO A 65 12.64 1.42 2.98
N ASN A 66 13.54 1.69 3.95
CA ASN A 66 13.24 1.68 5.38
C ASN A 66 13.01 3.08 5.95
N ASP A 67 12.99 4.13 5.13
CA ASP A 67 12.63 5.45 5.62
C ASP A 67 11.18 5.41 6.14
N PRO A 68 10.95 5.87 7.39
CA PRO A 68 9.60 5.95 7.91
C PRO A 68 8.80 6.90 7.02
N LEU A 69 7.63 6.43 6.58
CA LEU A 69 6.64 7.31 5.98
C LEU A 69 6.20 8.30 7.06
N GLU A 70 6.53 9.59 6.89
CA GLU A 70 6.01 10.68 7.73
C GLU A 70 4.49 10.84 7.60
#